data_AF-A0A975B0D3-F1
#
_entry.id   AF-A0A975B0D3-F1
#
_cell.length_a   1.000
_cell.length_b   1.000
_cell.length_c   1.000
_cell.angle_alpha   90.00
_cell.angle_beta   90.00
_cell.angle_gamma   90.00
#
_symmetry.space_group_name_H-M   'P 1'
#
loop_
_entity.id
_entity.type
_entity.pdbx_description
1 polymer ?
#
loop_
_entity_poly.entity_id
_entity_poly.type
_entity_poly.pdbx_seq_one_letter_code
_entity_poly.pdbx_strand_id
1 'polypeptide(L)'
;MQLIYKYAILYFLLFSLALLVSGLVIFDDKIGLSYQSVLDYYLGNEEKFIVAKSPQGLLKIILPHIFSFGLFVMVILHFLAFTKHAKNKNVSILIYATFFVSFLELASPFLILQGVEFFAYVKIISFVTFEFLILYALWLVFDSIIND
;
A
#
# COMPACT_ATOMS: atom_id res chain seq x y z
N MET A 1 2.54 25.27 -14.01
CA MET A 1 2.84 23.93 -14.58
C MET A 1 2.28 23.84 -16.01
N GLN A 2 2.97 23.20 -16.98
CA GLN A 2 2.45 23.11 -18.37
C GLN A 2 1.16 22.27 -18.43
N LEU A 3 0.20 22.66 -19.29
CA LEU A 3 -1.14 22.04 -19.36
C LEU A 3 -1.10 20.53 -19.65
N ILE A 4 -0.23 20.10 -20.57
CA ILE A 4 -0.06 18.68 -20.93
C ILE A 4 0.36 17.84 -19.72
N TYR A 5 1.25 18.40 -18.89
CA TYR A 5 1.75 17.73 -17.70
C TYR A 5 0.66 17.60 -16.61
N LYS A 6 -0.22 18.60 -16.48
CA LYS A 6 -1.40 18.51 -15.59
C LYS A 6 -2.32 17.36 -16.00
N TYR A 7 -2.57 17.17 -17.29
CA TYR A 7 -3.38 16.04 -17.77
C TYR A 7 -2.72 14.69 -17.49
N ALA A 8 -1.41 14.57 -17.73
CA ALA A 8 -0.68 13.35 -17.42
C ALA A 8 -0.78 12.97 -15.93
N ILE A 9 -0.59 13.95 -15.03
CA ILE A 9 -0.78 13.74 -13.59
C ILE A 9 -2.23 13.37 -13.28
N LEU A 10 -3.22 14.05 -13.85
CA LEU A 10 -4.63 13.75 -13.59
C LEU A 10 -4.98 12.29 -13.94
N TYR A 11 -4.57 11.80 -15.10
CA TYR A 11 -4.78 10.39 -15.46
C TYR A 11 -4.03 9.44 -14.52
N PHE A 12 -2.79 9.77 -14.14
CA PHE A 12 -2.05 9.00 -13.15
C PHE A 12 -2.79 8.93 -11.80
N LEU A 13 -3.36 10.05 -11.32
CA LEU A 13 -4.15 10.08 -10.09
C LEU A 13 -5.42 9.22 -10.20
N LEU A 14 -6.12 9.27 -11.34
CA LEU A 14 -7.32 8.45 -11.58
C LEU A 14 -7.00 6.95 -11.57
N PHE A 15 -5.93 6.53 -12.26
CA PHE A 15 -5.49 5.13 -12.22
C PHE A 15 -4.97 4.72 -10.85
N SER A 16 -4.35 5.64 -10.11
CA SER A 16 -3.93 5.39 -8.72
C SER A 16 -5.13 5.16 -7.82
N LEU A 17 -6.21 5.94 -7.94
CA LEU A 17 -7.45 5.74 -7.19
C LEU A 17 -8.11 4.40 -7.55
N ALA A 18 -8.16 4.05 -8.84
CA ALA A 18 -8.66 2.75 -9.28
C ALA A 18 -7.85 1.59 -8.69
N LEU A 19 -6.52 1.74 -8.61
CA LEU A 19 -5.63 0.78 -7.98
C LEU A 19 -5.93 0.60 -6.49
N LEU A 20 -6.08 1.69 -5.72
CA LEU A 20 -6.39 1.64 -4.29
C LEU A 20 -7.74 0.98 -4.02
N VAL A 21 -8.79 1.37 -4.75
CA VAL A 21 -10.12 0.76 -4.62
C VAL A 21 -10.06 -0.74 -4.96
N SER A 22 -9.35 -1.11 -6.02
CA SER A 22 -9.18 -2.53 -6.39
C SER A 22 -8.39 -3.29 -5.33
N GLY A 23 -7.36 -2.67 -4.76
CA GLY A 23 -6.56 -3.21 -3.66
C GLY A 23 -7.39 -3.49 -2.41
N LEU A 24 -8.20 -2.51 -1.98
CA LEU A 24 -9.16 -2.66 -0.87
C LEU A 24 -10.12 -3.82 -1.07
N VAL A 25 -10.76 -3.90 -2.25
CA VAL A 25 -11.71 -4.98 -2.57
C VAL A 25 -11.02 -6.34 -2.56
N ILE A 26 -9.84 -6.46 -3.18
CA ILE A 26 -9.10 -7.73 -3.22
C ILE A 26 -8.60 -8.12 -1.83
N PHE A 27 -8.18 -7.16 -1.00
CA PHE A 27 -7.71 -7.43 0.35
C PHE A 27 -8.84 -8.01 1.20
N ASP A 28 -10.02 -7.38 1.18
CA ASP A 28 -11.18 -7.86 1.96
C ASP A 28 -11.68 -9.22 1.46
N ASP A 29 -11.78 -9.41 0.13
CA ASP A 29 -12.28 -10.65 -0.47
C ASP A 29 -11.32 -11.84 -0.26
N LYS A 30 -10.00 -11.63 -0.39
CA LYS A 30 -9.03 -12.73 -0.29
C LYS A 30 -8.49 -12.98 1.12
N ILE A 31 -8.28 -11.93 1.89
CA ILE A 31 -7.60 -12.00 3.21
C ILE A 31 -8.56 -11.62 4.34
N GLY A 32 -9.40 -10.61 4.12
CA GLY A 32 -10.33 -10.08 5.10
C GLY A 32 -9.68 -9.13 6.11
N LEU A 33 -10.51 -8.29 6.73
CA LEU A 33 -10.09 -7.24 7.68
C LEU A 33 -10.10 -7.69 9.15
N SER A 34 -10.20 -8.99 9.41
CA SER A 34 -10.22 -9.54 10.77
C SER A 34 -8.92 -10.27 11.11
N TYR A 35 -8.54 -10.29 12.39
CA TYR A 35 -7.38 -11.04 12.86
C TYR A 35 -7.44 -12.51 12.41
N GLN A 36 -8.60 -13.16 12.60
CA GLN A 36 -8.76 -14.57 12.26
C GLN A 36 -8.70 -14.82 10.75
N SER A 37 -9.28 -13.95 9.92
CA SER A 37 -9.25 -14.13 8.46
C SER A 37 -7.83 -14.03 7.91
N VAL A 38 -7.00 -13.15 8.48
CA VAL A 38 -5.57 -13.07 8.15
C VAL A 38 -4.84 -14.36 8.54
N LEU A 39 -5.07 -14.89 9.75
CA LEU A 39 -4.46 -16.15 10.16
C LEU A 39 -4.91 -17.32 9.30
N ASP A 40 -6.21 -17.46 9.05
CA ASP A 40 -6.77 -18.49 8.18
C ASP A 40 -6.14 -18.44 6.78
N TYR A 41 -5.94 -17.24 6.22
CA TYR A 41 -5.35 -17.06 4.90
C TYR A 41 -3.87 -17.49 4.83
N TYR A 42 -3.07 -17.19 5.86
CA TYR A 42 -1.63 -17.47 5.86
C TYR A 42 -1.28 -18.84 6.45
N LEU A 43 -1.83 -19.18 7.61
CA LEU A 43 -1.56 -20.41 8.35
C LEU A 43 -2.49 -21.57 7.95
N GLY A 44 -3.54 -21.30 7.17
CA GLY A 44 -4.53 -22.29 6.77
C GLY A 44 -5.62 -22.47 7.82
N ASN A 45 -6.69 -23.14 7.41
CA ASN A 45 -7.82 -23.48 8.27
C ASN A 45 -8.51 -24.73 7.69
N GLU A 46 -8.43 -25.85 8.41
CA GLU A 46 -8.98 -27.14 7.95
C GLU A 46 -10.50 -27.12 7.84
N GLU A 47 -11.19 -26.46 8.79
CA GLU A 47 -12.66 -26.36 8.79
C GLU A 47 -13.20 -25.60 7.59
N LYS A 48 -12.42 -24.64 7.08
CA LYS A 48 -12.72 -23.83 5.90
C LYS A 48 -12.08 -24.37 4.62
N PHE A 49 -11.39 -25.51 4.68
CA PHE A 49 -10.63 -26.10 3.57
C PHE A 49 -9.58 -25.14 2.97
N ILE A 50 -8.98 -24.28 3.79
CA ILE A 50 -7.96 -23.32 3.38
C ILE A 50 -6.58 -23.92 3.64
N VAL A 51 -5.78 -24.03 2.58
CA VAL A 51 -4.41 -24.53 2.67
C VAL A 51 -3.45 -23.40 3.08
N ALA A 52 -2.60 -23.69 4.06
CA ALA A 52 -1.53 -22.80 4.51
C ALA A 52 -0.62 -22.36 3.37
N LYS A 53 -0.11 -21.13 3.40
CA LYS A 53 0.83 -20.65 2.38
C LYS A 53 2.22 -21.24 2.63
N SER A 54 2.85 -21.76 1.58
CA SER A 54 4.27 -22.10 1.63
C SER A 54 5.14 -20.85 1.51
N PRO A 55 6.38 -20.85 2.05
CA PRO A 55 7.31 -19.74 1.87
C PRO A 55 7.57 -19.39 0.40
N GLN A 56 7.66 -20.40 -0.48
CA GLN A 56 7.82 -20.20 -1.93
C GLN A 56 6.56 -19.61 -2.57
N GLY A 57 5.38 -20.06 -2.13
CA GLY A 57 4.10 -19.49 -2.58
C GLY A 57 3.97 -18.04 -2.18
N LEU A 58 4.36 -17.69 -0.95
CA LEU A 58 4.37 -16.33 -0.46
C LEU A 58 5.35 -15.45 -1.24
N LEU A 59 6.57 -15.94 -1.50
CA LEU A 59 7.57 -15.18 -2.25
C LEU A 59 7.11 -14.85 -3.69
N LYS A 60 6.41 -15.77 -4.35
CA LYS A 60 5.83 -15.54 -5.69
C LYS A 60 4.79 -14.41 -5.68
N ILE A 61 4.07 -14.24 -4.58
CA ILE A 61 3.10 -13.14 -4.41
C ILE A 61 3.85 -11.84 -4.13
N ILE A 62 4.81 -11.86 -3.19
CA ILE A 62 5.49 -10.65 -2.70
C ILE A 62 6.46 -10.06 -3.72
N LEU A 63 7.13 -10.87 -4.54
CA LEU A 63 8.14 -10.40 -5.49
C LEU A 63 7.64 -9.28 -6.43
N PRO A 64 6.49 -9.41 -7.12
CA PRO A 64 5.95 -8.29 -7.89
C PRO A 64 5.51 -7.11 -7.01
N HIS A 65 5.06 -7.35 -5.78
CA HIS A 65 4.65 -6.27 -4.87
C HIS A 65 5.84 -5.41 -4.44
N ILE A 66 7.02 -5.99 -4.18
CA ILE A 66 8.23 -5.22 -3.85
C ILE A 66 8.52 -4.17 -4.93
N PHE A 67 8.50 -4.59 -6.20
CA PHE A 67 8.74 -3.69 -7.32
C PHE A 67 7.61 -2.67 -7.48
N SER A 68 6.35 -3.13 -7.48
CA SER A 68 5.19 -2.26 -7.68
C SER A 68 5.03 -1.23 -6.57
N PHE A 69 5.16 -1.62 -5.30
CA PHE A 69 5.10 -0.69 -4.15
C PHE A 69 6.25 0.30 -4.20
N GLY A 70 7.49 -0.18 -4.42
CA GLY A 70 8.66 0.68 -4.50
C GLY A 70 8.53 1.74 -5.60
N LEU A 71 8.13 1.33 -6.81
CA LEU A 71 7.92 2.24 -7.94
C LEU A 71 6.76 3.20 -7.70
N PHE A 72 5.60 2.70 -7.26
CA PHE A 72 4.39 3.50 -7.07
C PHE A 72 4.58 4.57 -5.99
N VAL A 73 5.13 4.18 -4.84
CA VAL A 73 5.45 5.11 -3.74
C VAL A 73 6.48 6.14 -4.20
N MET A 74 7.54 5.70 -4.89
CA MET A 74 8.56 6.62 -5.41
C MET A 74 7.96 7.65 -6.36
N VAL A 75 7.14 7.24 -7.33
CA VAL A 75 6.53 8.16 -8.32
C VAL A 75 5.64 9.21 -7.65
N ILE A 76 4.75 8.81 -6.74
CA ILE A 76 3.86 9.75 -6.05
C ILE A 76 4.66 10.76 -5.22
N LEU A 77 5.60 10.25 -4.41
CA LEU A 77 6.39 11.09 -3.52
C LEU A 77 7.38 11.98 -4.31
N HIS A 78 7.85 11.51 -5.47
CA HIS A 78 8.64 12.30 -6.40
C HIS A 78 7.83 13.49 -6.93
N PHE A 79 6.56 13.31 -7.31
CA PHE A 79 5.73 14.44 -7.73
C PHE A 79 5.57 15.47 -6.62
N LEU A 80 5.41 15.05 -5.36
CA LEU A 80 5.33 15.97 -4.22
C LEU A 80 6.56 16.87 -4.08
N ALA A 81 7.75 16.40 -4.47
CA ALA A 81 8.98 17.20 -4.43
C ALA A 81 8.96 18.42 -5.37
N PHE A 82 8.08 18.44 -6.38
CA PHE A 82 7.91 19.55 -7.32
C PHE A 82 6.69 20.43 -7.02
N THR A 83 5.99 20.17 -5.92
CA THR A 83 4.82 20.96 -5.50
C THR A 83 5.23 22.07 -4.54
N LYS A 84 4.32 23.04 -4.30
CA LYS A 84 4.48 24.03 -3.22
C LYS A 84 4.67 23.40 -1.83
N HIS A 85 4.26 22.14 -1.65
CA HIS A 85 4.31 21.42 -0.38
C HIS A 85 5.70 20.82 -0.07
N ALA A 86 6.63 20.82 -1.03
CA ALA A 86 7.92 20.12 -0.92
C ALA A 86 8.77 20.50 0.30
N LYS A 87 8.68 21.74 0.78
CA LYS A 87 9.44 22.23 1.96
C LYS A 87 8.73 22.01 3.29
N ASN A 88 7.52 21.46 3.28
CA ASN A 88 6.74 21.23 4.49
C ASN A 88 7.30 20.01 5.25
N LYS A 89 7.63 20.17 6.54
CA LYS A 89 8.08 19.07 7.41
C LYS A 89 7.09 17.90 7.43
N ASN A 90 5.79 18.17 7.30
CA ASN A 90 4.75 17.15 7.25
C ASN A 90 4.89 16.26 6.00
N VAL A 91 5.38 16.78 4.88
CA VAL A 91 5.65 16.00 3.66
C VAL A 91 6.85 15.08 3.87
N SER A 92 7.90 15.54 4.57
CA SER A 92 9.02 14.66 4.93
C SER A 92 8.55 13.50 5.81
N ILE A 93 7.71 13.76 6.82
CA ILE A 93 7.13 12.72 7.67
C ILE A 93 6.29 11.75 6.84
N LEU A 94 5.45 12.25 5.93
CA LEU A 94 4.64 11.45 5.02
C LEU A 94 5.51 10.51 4.18
N ILE A 95 6.62 11.00 3.63
CA ILE A 95 7.56 10.20 2.84
C ILE A 95 8.11 9.02 3.67
N TYR A 96 8.69 9.30 4.83
CA TYR A 96 9.26 8.26 5.69
C TYR A 96 8.20 7.28 6.18
N ALA A 97 7.02 7.78 6.58
CA ALA A 97 5.91 6.95 7.03
C ALA A 97 5.42 6.01 5.92
N THR A 98 5.27 6.50 4.69
CA THR A 98 4.78 5.69 3.56
C THR A 98 5.75 4.55 3.26
N PHE A 99 7.05 4.83 3.18
CA PHE A 99 8.05 3.78 2.98
C PHE A 99 8.08 2.77 4.14
N PHE A 100 8.06 3.24 5.38
CA PHE A 100 8.09 2.36 6.54
C PHE A 100 6.86 1.46 6.62
N VAL A 101 5.67 2.01 6.40
CA VAL A 101 4.42 1.25 6.40
C VAL A 101 4.38 0.26 5.24
N SER A 102 4.84 0.64 4.04
CA SER A 102 4.94 -0.29 2.90
C SER A 102 5.87 -1.47 3.20
N PHE A 103 6.96 -1.24 3.92
CA PHE A 103 7.86 -2.30 4.36
C PHE A 103 7.17 -3.25 5.35
N LEU A 104 6.43 -2.72 6.32
CA LEU A 104 5.66 -3.56 7.26
C LEU A 104 4.59 -4.41 6.57
N GLU A 105 3.92 -3.86 5.56
CA GLU A 105 2.90 -4.54 4.76
C GLU A 105 3.50 -5.77 4.04
N LEU A 106 4.70 -5.61 3.48
CA LEU A 106 5.43 -6.67 2.77
C LEU A 106 6.12 -7.67 3.71
N ALA A 107 6.59 -7.23 4.88
CA ALA A 107 7.32 -8.07 5.82
C ALA A 107 6.40 -8.92 6.71
N SER A 108 5.24 -8.39 7.10
CA SER A 108 4.32 -9.05 8.03
C SER A 108 3.91 -10.48 7.62
N PRO A 109 3.64 -10.81 6.33
CA PRO A 109 3.30 -12.17 5.94
C PRO A 109 4.38 -13.21 6.24
N PHE A 110 5.66 -12.85 6.13
CA PHE A 110 6.76 -13.77 6.42
C PHE A 110 6.82 -14.11 7.92
N LEU A 111 6.53 -13.15 8.78
CA LEU A 111 6.54 -13.31 10.23
C LEU A 111 5.31 -14.09 10.73
N ILE A 112 4.15 -13.89 10.07
CA ILE A 112 2.97 -14.73 10.31
C ILE A 112 3.30 -16.19 10.00
N LEU A 113 3.93 -16.49 8.84
CA LEU A 113 4.32 -17.85 8.48
C LEU A 113 5.34 -18.50 9.44
N GLN A 114 6.09 -17.71 10.21
CA GLN A 114 6.98 -18.22 11.25
C GLN A 114 6.24 -18.53 12.57
N GLY A 115 4.92 -18.37 12.61
CA GLY A 115 4.08 -18.61 13.79
C GLY A 115 3.92 -17.41 14.71
N VAL A 116 4.40 -16.22 14.31
CA VAL A 116 4.25 -14.99 15.12
C VAL A 116 2.92 -14.32 14.78
N GLU A 117 1.83 -14.82 15.36
CA GLU A 117 0.46 -14.42 15.01
C GLU A 117 0.15 -12.94 15.22
N PHE A 118 0.85 -12.26 16.14
CA PHE A 118 0.73 -10.81 16.36
C PHE A 118 0.84 -10.00 15.07
N PHE A 119 1.64 -10.47 14.10
CA PHE A 119 1.81 -9.80 12.81
C PHE A 119 0.55 -9.79 11.94
N ALA A 120 -0.49 -10.55 12.28
CA ALA A 120 -1.80 -10.40 11.65
C ALA A 120 -2.41 -9.01 11.88
N TYR A 121 -2.27 -8.44 13.09
CA TYR A 121 -2.66 -7.06 13.34
C TYR A 121 -1.80 -6.08 12.55
N VAL A 122 -0.48 -6.32 12.51
CA VAL A 122 0.46 -5.48 11.75
C VAL A 122 0.08 -5.48 10.28
N LYS A 123 -0.34 -6.62 9.70
CA LYS A 123 -0.79 -6.72 8.31
C LYS A 123 -1.99 -5.81 8.03
N ILE A 124 -3.02 -5.87 8.87
CA ILE A 124 -4.24 -5.06 8.68
C ILE A 124 -3.92 -3.56 8.88
N ILE A 125 -3.24 -3.22 9.98
CA ILE A 125 -2.91 -1.84 10.32
C ILE A 125 -2.02 -1.21 9.25
N SER A 126 -0.99 -1.94 8.79
CA SER A 126 -0.08 -1.44 7.75
C SER A 126 -0.80 -1.25 6.42
N PHE A 127 -1.65 -2.20 6.01
CA PHE A 127 -2.47 -2.05 4.81
C PHE A 127 -3.38 -0.80 4.87
N VAL A 128 -4.20 -0.68 5.92
CA VAL A 128 -5.12 0.46 6.07
C VAL A 128 -4.36 1.79 6.18
N THR A 129 -3.26 1.82 6.93
CA THR A 129 -2.42 3.02 7.06
C THR A 129 -1.79 3.40 5.72
N PHE A 130 -1.34 2.43 4.93
CA PHE A 130 -0.77 2.66 3.61
C PHE A 130 -1.79 3.31 2.69
N GLU A 131 -3.01 2.77 2.62
CA GLU A 131 -4.12 3.32 1.83
C GLU A 131 -4.38 4.79 2.19
N PHE A 132 -4.47 5.13 3.47
CA PHE A 132 -4.66 6.52 3.91
C PHE A 132 -3.48 7.44 3.57
N LEU A 133 -2.23 6.98 3.74
CA LEU A 133 -1.05 7.77 3.41
C LEU A 133 -0.98 8.05 1.91
N ILE A 134 -1.26 7.06 1.07
CA ILE A 134 -1.30 7.24 -0.37
C ILE A 134 -2.45 8.17 -0.77
N LEU A 135 -3.66 7.99 -0.24
CA LEU A 135 -4.78 8.89 -0.52
C LEU A 135 -4.45 10.34 -0.17
N TYR A 136 -3.79 10.56 0.97
CA TYR A 136 -3.36 11.89 1.37
C TYR A 136 -2.28 12.45 0.44
N ALA A 137 -1.31 11.63 0.00
CA ALA A 137 -0.30 12.03 -0.97
C ALA A 137 -0.92 12.37 -2.34
N LEU A 138 -1.87 11.57 -2.82
CA LEU A 138 -2.62 11.82 -4.05
C LEU A 138 -3.41 13.13 -3.95
N TRP A 139 -4.04 13.40 -2.79
CA TRP A 139 -4.74 14.67 -2.55
C TRP A 139 -3.80 15.88 -2.60
N LEU A 140 -2.61 15.79 -2.00
CA LEU A 140 -1.61 16.87 -2.06
C LEU A 140 -1.12 17.14 -3.49
N VAL A 141 -0.92 16.08 -4.29
CA VAL A 141 -0.58 16.21 -5.71
C VAL A 141 -1.74 16.84 -6.48
N PHE A 142 -2.97 16.40 -6.21
CA PHE A 142 -4.18 16.96 -6.82
C PHE A 142 -4.36 18.46 -6.50
N ASP A 143 -4.19 18.85 -5.23
CA ASP A 143 -4.23 20.25 -4.80
C ASP A 143 -3.21 21.10 -5.56
N SER A 144 -1.99 20.60 -5.74
CA SER A 144 -0.94 21.32 -6.47
C SER A 144 -1.28 21.50 -7.95
N ILE A 145 -1.86 20.51 -8.64
CA ILE A 145 -2.19 20.69 -10.07
C ILE A 145 -3.38 21.64 -10.30
N ILE A 146 -4.29 21.79 -9.33
CA ILE A 146 -5.45 22.69 -9.42
C ILE A 146 -5.09 24.11 -9.03
N ASN A 147 -4.35 24.26 -7.92
CA ASN A 147 -4.12 25.56 -7.28
C ASN A 147 -2.76 26.20 -7.62
N ASP A 148 -1.88 25.51 -8.36
CA ASP A 148 -0.58 26.02 -8.88
C ASP A 148 -0.53 26.07 -10.42
#